data_AF-A0A523XPI8-F1
#
_entry.id   AF-A0A523XPI8-F1
#
_cell.length_a   1.000
_cell.length_b   1.000
_cell.length_c   1.000
_cell.angle_alpha   90.00
_cell.angle_beta   90.00
_cell.angle_gamma   90.00
#
_symmetry.space_group_name_H-M   'P 1'
#
loop_
_entity.id
_entity.type
_entity.pdbx_description
1 polymer ?
#
loop_
_entity_poly.entity_id
_entity_poly.type
_entity_poly.pdbx_seq_one_letter_code
_entity_poly.pdbx_strand_id
1 'polypeptide(L)'
;MPDLSDQIRPRLETKRLSGLDLGPDAIHPYYEGLSILNLPASLCKWLGAPTLSHPPLDLPELDGLVEGTRQIVVALIDAVSYERFRRWIDKPSLELDPAADNCLLVPLTSVVPSTTSAALTTLWTGCSPAEHGVLGYELFLKEYGLVANMITHAPMTFEGSTGLLYKAGFQPDSALPVPTLGPHLENAGIEAHAF
;
A
#
# COMPACT_ATOMS: atom_id res chain seq x y z
N MET A 1 -24.26 -0.50 -2.51
CA MET A 1 -22.90 -0.69 -1.94
C MET A 1 -22.97 -0.83 -0.42
N PRO A 2 -22.76 -2.03 0.14
CA PRO A 2 -22.42 -2.21 1.54
C PRO A 2 -21.25 -1.32 1.99
N ASP A 3 -21.45 -0.58 3.09
CA ASP A 3 -20.44 0.30 3.70
C ASP A 3 -20.11 -0.22 5.10
N LEU A 4 -18.88 -0.67 5.32
CA LEU A 4 -18.39 -1.17 6.61
C LEU A 4 -17.71 -0.09 7.46
N SER A 5 -17.82 1.17 7.04
CA SER A 5 -17.14 2.29 7.69
C SER A 5 -17.48 2.43 9.17
N ASP A 6 -18.76 2.38 9.53
CA ASP A 6 -19.22 2.57 10.91
C ASP A 6 -18.75 1.44 11.83
N GLN A 7 -18.54 0.23 11.27
CA GLN A 7 -18.02 -0.92 12.00
C GLN A 7 -16.49 -0.87 12.17
N ILE A 8 -15.76 -0.43 11.13
CA ILE A 8 -14.29 -0.53 11.09
C ILE A 8 -13.61 0.69 11.68
N ARG A 9 -14.14 1.90 11.44
CA ARG A 9 -13.52 3.16 11.87
C ARG A 9 -13.19 3.21 13.38
N PRO A 10 -14.07 2.76 14.31
CA PRO A 10 -13.73 2.72 15.73
C PRO A 10 -12.52 1.84 16.06
N ARG A 11 -12.32 0.74 15.31
CA ARG A 11 -11.13 -0.13 15.46
C ARG A 11 -9.86 0.61 15.03
N LEU A 12 -9.92 1.36 13.92
CA LEU A 12 -8.79 2.14 13.42
C LEU A 12 -8.41 3.28 14.37
N GLU A 13 -9.41 3.99 14.90
CA GLU A 13 -9.21 5.15 15.78
C GLU A 13 -8.64 4.78 17.15
N THR A 14 -8.89 3.55 17.62
CA THR A 14 -8.40 3.05 18.92
C THR A 14 -7.08 2.29 18.80
N LYS A 15 -6.69 1.86 17.60
CA LYS A 15 -5.44 1.15 17.36
C LYS A 15 -4.24 2.03 17.73
N ARG A 16 -3.30 1.48 18.48
CA ARG A 16 -2.00 2.10 18.74
C ARG A 16 -0.90 1.07 18.51
N LEU A 17 0.20 1.51 17.90
CA LEU A 17 1.40 0.70 17.75
C LEU A 17 2.27 0.84 19.00
N SER A 18 2.70 -0.29 19.56
CA SER A 18 3.61 -0.28 20.71
C SER A 18 4.95 0.36 20.33
N GLY A 19 5.49 1.21 21.21
CA GLY A 19 6.79 1.86 21.01
C GLY A 19 6.80 3.02 20.01
N LEU A 20 5.65 3.39 19.45
CA LEU A 20 5.52 4.53 18.55
C LEU A 20 4.43 5.47 19.10
N ASP A 21 4.78 6.71 19.39
CA ASP A 21 3.83 7.77 19.75
C ASP A 21 3.74 8.78 18.60
N LEU A 22 2.57 8.86 17.97
CA LEU A 22 2.28 9.79 16.88
C LEU A 22 1.42 10.98 17.34
N GLY A 23 1.11 11.06 18.63
CA GLY A 23 0.20 12.03 19.22
C GLY A 23 -1.24 11.52 19.37
N PRO A 24 -2.07 12.22 20.16
CA PRO A 24 -3.40 11.75 20.56
C PRO A 24 -4.38 11.62 19.39
N ASP A 25 -4.29 12.52 18.40
CA ASP A 25 -5.21 12.61 17.26
C ASP A 25 -4.74 11.81 16.03
N ALA A 26 -3.60 11.13 16.13
CA ALA A 26 -3.06 10.38 15.02
C ALA A 26 -3.75 9.02 14.85
N ILE A 27 -4.01 8.65 13.59
CA ILE A 27 -4.43 7.31 13.22
C ILE A 27 -3.17 6.47 13.02
N HIS A 28 -2.97 5.47 13.87
CA HIS A 28 -1.87 4.52 13.71
C HIS A 28 -2.23 3.50 12.63
N PRO A 29 -1.22 2.96 11.92
CA PRO A 29 -1.50 1.91 10.96
C PRO A 29 -1.92 0.61 11.67
N TYR A 30 -2.88 -0.09 11.06
CA TYR A 30 -3.45 -1.33 11.55
C TYR A 30 -2.87 -2.50 10.75
N TYR A 31 -1.62 -2.85 11.04
CA TYR A 31 -0.87 -3.86 10.30
C TYR A 31 -1.39 -5.30 10.48
N GLU A 32 -2.28 -5.54 11.44
CA GLU A 32 -2.85 -6.87 11.70
C GLU A 32 -4.03 -7.24 10.79
N GLY A 33 -4.36 -6.45 9.76
CA GLY A 33 -5.39 -6.81 8.79
C GLY A 33 -6.25 -5.66 8.24
N LEU A 34 -5.99 -4.40 8.63
CA LEU A 34 -6.78 -3.25 8.17
C LEU A 34 -5.87 -2.11 7.66
N SER A 35 -4.77 -2.48 7.02
CA SER A 35 -3.81 -1.57 6.38
C SER A 35 -3.59 -1.95 4.92
N ILE A 36 -3.15 -0.99 4.10
CA ILE A 36 -2.68 -1.27 2.73
C ILE A 36 -1.53 -2.29 2.71
N LEU A 37 -0.77 -2.44 3.80
CA LEU A 37 0.26 -3.47 3.98
C LEU A 37 -0.31 -4.89 3.83
N ASN A 38 -1.59 -5.08 4.15
CA ASN A 38 -2.22 -6.39 4.11
C ASN A 38 -2.69 -6.78 2.69
N LEU A 39 -2.72 -5.82 1.75
CA LEU A 39 -3.20 -6.06 0.39
C LEU A 39 -2.34 -7.05 -0.39
N PRO A 40 -0.99 -6.99 -0.40
CA PRO A 40 -0.16 -8.00 -1.06
C PRO A 40 -0.43 -9.43 -0.56
N ALA A 41 -0.58 -9.62 0.75
CA ALA A 41 -0.91 -10.92 1.32
C ALA A 41 -2.32 -11.40 0.93
N SER A 42 -3.29 -10.48 0.83
CA SER A 42 -4.62 -10.76 0.28
C SER A 42 -4.56 -11.18 -1.19
N LEU A 43 -3.77 -10.51 -2.03
CA LEU A 43 -3.59 -10.89 -3.44
C LEU A 43 -3.01 -12.31 -3.55
N CYS A 44 -2.00 -12.65 -2.75
CA CYS A 44 -1.46 -14.00 -2.68
C CYS A 44 -2.54 -15.02 -2.29
N LYS A 45 -3.34 -14.72 -1.25
CA LYS A 45 -4.45 -15.59 -0.81
C LYS A 45 -5.48 -15.82 -1.93
N TRP A 46 -5.92 -14.76 -2.60
CA TRP A 46 -6.98 -14.85 -3.60
C TRP A 46 -6.53 -15.51 -4.90
N LEU A 47 -5.27 -15.32 -5.30
CA LEU A 47 -4.71 -15.89 -6.53
C LEU A 47 -4.02 -17.25 -6.32
N GLY A 48 -3.94 -17.73 -5.08
CA GLY A 48 -3.33 -19.03 -4.75
C GLY A 48 -1.80 -19.04 -4.72
N ALA A 49 -1.17 -17.88 -4.49
CA ALA A 49 0.29 -17.77 -4.32
C ALA A 49 0.72 -18.13 -2.89
N PRO A 50 2.01 -18.43 -2.64
CA PRO A 50 2.54 -18.61 -1.30
C PRO A 50 2.29 -17.38 -0.40
N THR A 51 2.04 -17.64 0.88
CA THR A 51 1.77 -16.60 1.89
C THR A 51 2.99 -15.71 2.14
N LEU A 52 2.75 -14.43 2.42
CA LEU A 52 3.76 -13.46 2.85
C LEU A 52 3.86 -13.41 4.39
N SER A 53 4.84 -12.66 4.91
CA SER A 53 5.09 -12.52 6.35
C SER A 53 3.97 -11.78 7.10
N HIS A 54 3.34 -10.79 6.47
CA HIS A 54 2.22 -10.03 7.03
C HIS A 54 0.88 -10.71 6.70
N PRO A 55 -0.13 -10.61 7.60
CA PRO A 55 -1.42 -11.24 7.36
C PRO A 55 -2.17 -10.56 6.19
N PRO A 56 -3.11 -11.29 5.54
CA PRO A 56 -4.04 -10.68 4.60
C PRO A 56 -5.01 -9.73 5.32
N LEU A 57 -5.80 -8.99 4.54
CA LEU A 57 -6.89 -8.16 5.06
C LEU A 57 -7.88 -9.01 5.89
N ASP A 58 -8.24 -8.51 7.07
CA ASP A 58 -9.25 -9.07 7.98
C ASP A 58 -10.65 -8.57 7.55
N LEU A 59 -11.07 -8.98 6.35
CA LEU A 59 -12.32 -8.57 5.70
C LEU A 59 -13.03 -9.77 5.05
N PRO A 60 -13.76 -10.59 5.82
CA PRO A 60 -14.46 -11.76 5.29
C PRO A 60 -15.46 -11.44 4.17
N GLU A 61 -16.09 -10.27 4.21
CA GLU A 61 -17.03 -9.80 3.18
C GLU A 61 -16.32 -9.60 1.83
N LEU A 62 -15.05 -9.16 1.86
CA LEU A 62 -14.24 -9.01 0.67
C LEU A 62 -13.77 -10.36 0.13
N ASP A 63 -13.43 -11.30 1.01
CA ASP A 63 -13.06 -12.67 0.60
C ASP A 63 -14.18 -13.36 -0.18
N GLY A 64 -15.43 -13.20 0.26
CA GLY A 64 -16.60 -13.74 -0.46
C GLY A 64 -16.83 -13.07 -1.81
N LEU A 65 -16.54 -11.77 -1.91
CA LEU A 65 -16.71 -11.01 -3.17
C LEU A 65 -15.71 -11.43 -4.26
N VAL A 66 -14.51 -11.83 -3.86
CA VAL A 66 -13.42 -12.16 -4.80
C VAL A 66 -13.24 -13.67 -5.01
N GLU A 67 -14.11 -14.50 -4.44
CA GLU A 67 -14.06 -15.95 -4.59
C GLU A 67 -14.12 -16.37 -6.07
N GLY A 68 -13.18 -17.22 -6.51
CA GLY A 68 -13.09 -17.69 -7.90
C GLY A 68 -12.55 -16.66 -8.90
N THR A 69 -12.08 -15.49 -8.45
CA THR A 69 -11.48 -14.47 -9.31
C THR A 69 -10.17 -14.97 -9.91
N ARG A 70 -10.01 -14.81 -11.24
CA ARG A 70 -8.77 -15.18 -11.95
C ARG A 70 -7.84 -14.00 -12.23
N GLN A 71 -8.37 -12.78 -12.15
CA GLN A 71 -7.65 -11.56 -12.48
C GLN A 71 -8.06 -10.46 -11.51
N ILE A 72 -7.08 -9.84 -10.88
CA ILE A 72 -7.30 -8.75 -9.94
C ILE A 72 -6.61 -7.50 -10.48
N VAL A 73 -7.34 -6.40 -10.50
CA VAL A 73 -6.82 -5.09 -10.85
C VAL A 73 -6.82 -4.24 -9.59
N VAL A 74 -5.64 -3.77 -9.20
CA VAL A 74 -5.47 -2.84 -8.08
C VAL A 74 -5.25 -1.45 -8.65
N ALA A 75 -6.17 -0.53 -8.37
CA ALA A 75 -6.04 0.88 -8.73
C ALA A 75 -5.73 1.69 -7.47
N LEU A 76 -4.54 2.30 -7.42
CA LEU A 76 -4.15 3.22 -6.36
C LEU A 76 -4.34 4.66 -6.85
N ILE A 77 -5.05 5.47 -6.05
CA ILE A 77 -5.22 6.90 -6.32
C ILE A 77 -4.40 7.67 -5.29
N ASP A 78 -3.33 8.33 -5.75
CA ASP A 78 -2.42 9.04 -4.85
C ASP A 78 -3.08 10.27 -4.19
N ALA A 79 -2.68 10.55 -2.95
CA ALA A 79 -3.09 11.71 -2.16
C ALA A 79 -4.61 11.92 -1.99
N VAL A 80 -5.40 10.84 -2.01
CA VAL A 80 -6.85 10.88 -1.72
C VAL A 80 -7.13 10.33 -0.33
N SER A 81 -7.53 11.22 0.59
CA SER A 81 -7.98 10.81 1.93
C SER A 81 -9.38 10.17 1.88
N TYR A 82 -9.64 9.27 2.82
CA TYR A 82 -10.95 8.64 3.00
C TYR A 82 -12.09 9.67 3.07
N GLU A 83 -11.92 10.75 3.83
CA GLU A 83 -12.93 11.83 3.95
C GLU A 83 -13.21 12.53 2.62
N ARG A 84 -12.18 12.74 1.80
CA ARG A 84 -12.34 13.33 0.47
C ARG A 84 -13.06 12.35 -0.46
N PHE A 85 -12.68 11.08 -0.43
CA PHE A 85 -13.31 10.04 -1.22
C PHE A 85 -14.80 9.88 -0.88
N ARG A 86 -15.15 9.81 0.41
CA ARG A 86 -16.55 9.75 0.87
C ARG A 86 -17.40 10.88 0.34
N ARG A 87 -16.93 12.12 0.48
CA ARG A 87 -17.62 13.30 -0.05
C ARG A 87 -17.79 13.29 -1.56
N TRP A 88 -17.00 12.51 -2.31
CA TRP A 88 -17.13 12.38 -3.76
C TRP A 88 -18.17 11.33 -4.13
N ILE A 89 -18.17 10.17 -3.48
CA ILE A 89 -19.14 9.10 -3.74
C ILE A 89 -20.55 9.43 -3.23
N ASP A 90 -20.67 10.31 -2.23
CA ASP A 90 -21.97 10.78 -1.73
C ASP A 90 -22.63 11.81 -2.68
N LYS A 91 -21.94 12.25 -3.76
CA LYS A 91 -22.51 13.22 -4.70
C LYS A 91 -23.49 12.53 -5.66
N PRO A 92 -24.66 13.15 -5.93
CA PRO A 92 -25.67 12.60 -6.86
C PRO A 92 -25.17 12.37 -8.29
N SER A 93 -24.07 13.02 -8.69
CA SER A 93 -23.49 12.92 -10.03
C SER A 93 -22.66 11.66 -10.27
N LEU A 94 -22.27 10.95 -9.21
CA LEU A 94 -21.69 9.62 -9.33
C LEU A 94 -22.86 8.63 -9.28
N GLU A 95 -23.37 8.23 -10.43
CA GLU A 95 -24.32 7.11 -10.54
C GLU A 95 -23.57 5.80 -10.25
N LEU A 96 -23.08 5.65 -9.02
CA LEU A 96 -22.70 4.34 -8.51
C LEU A 96 -24.00 3.62 -8.22
N ASP A 97 -24.29 2.58 -9.01
CA ASP A 97 -25.50 1.78 -8.85
C ASP A 97 -25.61 1.31 -7.38
N PRO A 98 -26.59 1.84 -6.60
CA PRO A 98 -26.76 1.46 -5.21
C PRO A 98 -27.05 -0.05 -5.06
N ALA A 99 -27.58 -0.67 -6.12
CA ALA A 99 -27.92 -2.09 -6.24
C ALA A 99 -26.76 -2.95 -6.78
N ALA A 100 -25.54 -2.41 -6.93
CA ALA A 100 -24.37 -3.24 -7.16
C ALA A 100 -24.10 -4.08 -5.90
N ASP A 101 -24.69 -5.27 -5.84
CA ASP A 101 -24.48 -6.27 -4.79
C ASP A 101 -23.02 -6.79 -4.73
N ASN A 102 -22.19 -6.40 -5.71
CA ASN A 102 -20.81 -6.84 -5.89
C ASN A 102 -19.78 -5.72 -5.57
N CYS A 103 -20.05 -4.85 -4.60
CA CYS A 103 -19.10 -3.82 -4.18
C CYS A 103 -19.08 -3.66 -2.65
N LEU A 104 -17.96 -3.19 -2.12
CA LEU A 104 -17.74 -3.03 -0.69
C LEU A 104 -16.95 -1.75 -0.43
N LEU A 105 -17.43 -0.89 0.48
CA LEU A 105 -16.68 0.26 0.96
C LEU A 105 -16.09 -0.05 2.34
N VAL A 106 -14.77 0.06 2.44
CA VAL A 106 -14.02 -0.21 3.68
C VAL A 106 -12.95 0.87 3.90
N PRO A 107 -12.90 1.51 5.08
CA PRO A 107 -11.76 2.33 5.46
C PRO A 107 -10.56 1.43 5.80
N LEU A 108 -9.40 1.73 5.21
CA LEU A 108 -8.12 1.13 5.54
C LEU A 108 -7.13 2.20 6.00
N THR A 109 -6.20 1.81 6.86
CA THR A 109 -5.06 2.65 7.20
C THR A 109 -3.97 2.55 6.13
N SER A 110 -3.21 3.63 5.94
CA SER A 110 -1.95 3.56 5.19
C SER A 110 -0.86 2.90 6.04
N VAL A 111 0.39 3.07 5.64
CA VAL A 111 1.58 2.78 6.44
C VAL A 111 2.08 4.03 7.15
N VAL A 112 3.02 3.86 8.09
CA VAL A 112 3.76 4.97 8.69
C VAL A 112 5.25 4.86 8.34
N PRO A 113 5.87 5.93 7.80
CA PRO A 113 5.27 7.21 7.39
C PRO A 113 4.33 7.07 6.18
N SER A 114 3.25 7.87 6.13
CA SER A 114 2.24 7.81 5.07
C SER A 114 2.64 8.59 3.81
N THR A 115 3.84 8.31 3.28
CA THR A 115 4.36 8.92 2.04
C THR A 115 4.14 8.00 0.84
N THR A 116 4.07 8.57 -0.37
CA THR A 116 3.95 7.79 -1.62
C THR A 116 5.08 6.77 -1.76
N SER A 117 6.33 7.15 -1.44
CA SER A 117 7.48 6.26 -1.52
C SER A 117 7.35 5.05 -0.58
N ALA A 118 6.98 5.27 0.68
CA ALA A 118 6.81 4.19 1.65
C ALA A 118 5.62 3.28 1.30
N ALA A 119 4.47 3.87 0.96
CA ALA A 119 3.26 3.14 0.63
C ALA A 119 3.41 2.29 -0.64
N LEU A 120 4.00 2.84 -1.71
CA LEU A 120 4.25 2.09 -2.94
C LEU A 120 5.25 0.97 -2.70
N THR A 121 6.37 1.23 -2.04
CA THR A 121 7.34 0.16 -1.73
C THR A 121 6.69 -0.94 -0.89
N THR A 122 5.82 -0.59 0.06
CA THR A 122 5.03 -1.57 0.81
C THR A 122 4.14 -2.42 -0.10
N LEU A 123 3.37 -1.80 -1.00
CA LEU A 123 2.50 -2.54 -1.93
C LEU A 123 3.29 -3.46 -2.87
N TRP A 124 4.50 -3.04 -3.29
CA TRP A 124 5.36 -3.81 -4.18
C TRP A 124 6.20 -4.89 -3.50
N THR A 125 6.24 -4.94 -2.16
CA THR A 125 7.05 -5.92 -1.41
C THR A 125 6.22 -6.79 -0.46
N GLY A 126 5.05 -6.31 -0.04
CA GLY A 126 4.32 -6.91 1.08
C GLY A 126 5.03 -6.75 2.42
N CYS A 127 6.01 -5.86 2.51
CA CYS A 127 6.77 -5.56 3.72
C CYS A 127 6.42 -4.15 4.23
N SER A 128 6.54 -3.92 5.53
CA SER A 128 6.35 -2.62 6.15
C SER A 128 7.53 -1.66 5.88
N PRO A 129 7.36 -0.34 6.09
CA PRO A 129 8.47 0.62 5.96
C PRO A 129 9.68 0.30 6.82
N ALA A 130 9.48 -0.30 8.00
CA ALA A 130 10.56 -0.73 8.87
C ALA A 130 11.39 -1.89 8.30
N GLU A 131 10.80 -2.71 7.43
CA GLU A 131 11.46 -3.88 6.81
C GLU A 131 12.13 -3.51 5.49
N HIS A 132 11.46 -2.75 4.62
CA HIS A 132 12.01 -2.37 3.31
C HIS A 132 12.89 -1.10 3.35
N GLY A 133 12.87 -0.35 4.46
CA GLY A 133 13.79 0.77 4.72
C GLY A 133 13.49 2.09 3.98
N VAL A 134 12.41 2.16 3.20
CA VAL A 134 11.99 3.39 2.52
C VAL A 134 11.07 4.17 3.45
N LEU A 135 11.67 5.08 4.23
CA LEU A 135 11.00 5.79 5.32
C LEU A 135 10.55 7.22 4.95
N GLY A 136 10.72 7.65 3.71
CA GLY A 136 10.38 9.01 3.31
C GLY A 136 10.66 9.29 1.85
N TYR A 137 10.29 10.49 1.42
CA TYR A 137 10.60 10.96 0.07
C TYR A 137 12.08 11.25 -0.10
N GLU A 138 12.73 11.72 0.96
CA GLU A 138 14.11 12.17 0.93
C GLU A 138 14.90 11.38 1.97
N LEU A 139 15.84 10.57 1.53
CA LEU A 139 16.66 9.73 2.40
C LEU A 139 18.14 10.00 2.15
N PHE A 140 18.89 10.14 3.24
CA PHE A 140 20.35 10.12 3.14
C PHE A 140 20.82 8.68 2.90
N LEU A 141 21.28 8.41 1.69
CA LEU A 141 21.83 7.11 1.33
C LEU A 141 23.33 7.13 1.61
N LYS A 142 23.73 6.52 2.73
CA LYS A 142 25.11 6.56 3.23
C LYS A 142 26.10 5.99 2.22
N GLU A 143 25.71 4.95 1.51
CA GLU A 143 26.46 4.25 0.47
C GLU A 143 26.86 5.20 -0.69
N TYR A 144 26.02 6.19 -0.97
CA TYR A 144 26.21 7.16 -2.05
C TYR A 144 26.63 8.56 -1.55
N GLY A 145 26.64 8.78 -0.23
CA GLY A 145 27.03 10.04 0.39
C GLY A 145 26.14 11.23 0.00
N LEU A 146 24.85 10.99 -0.29
CA LEU A 146 23.94 12.03 -0.77
C LEU A 146 22.53 11.85 -0.19
N VAL A 147 21.72 12.91 -0.26
CA VAL A 147 20.28 12.83 -0.02
C VAL A 147 19.56 12.58 -1.34
N ALA A 148 18.87 11.45 -1.42
CA ALA A 148 18.15 10.98 -2.60
C ALA A 148 16.66 11.27 -2.49
N ASN A 149 16.05 11.66 -3.59
CA ASN A 149 14.61 11.54 -3.79
C ASN A 149 14.29 10.09 -4.17
N MET A 150 13.50 9.42 -3.33
CA MET A 150 13.16 8.00 -3.46
C MET A 150 12.02 7.73 -4.45
N ILE A 151 11.35 8.76 -4.98
CA ILE A 151 10.42 8.59 -6.11
C ILE A 151 11.19 8.62 -7.42
N THR A 152 12.04 9.64 -7.60
CA THR A 152 12.73 9.88 -8.86
C THR A 152 14.06 9.14 -8.97
N HIS A 153 14.55 8.54 -7.89
CA HIS A 153 15.90 7.98 -7.80
C HIS A 153 16.96 8.97 -8.34
N ALA A 154 16.92 10.19 -7.80
CA ALA A 154 17.82 11.28 -8.15
C ALA A 154 18.33 11.97 -6.88
N PRO A 155 19.49 12.66 -6.91
CA PRO A 155 19.85 13.54 -5.81
C PRO A 155 18.75 14.60 -5.62
N MET A 156 18.37 14.85 -4.36
CA MET A 156 17.21 15.70 -4.03
C MET A 156 17.31 17.12 -4.61
N THR A 157 18.51 17.64 -4.76
CA THR A 157 18.77 19.00 -5.27
C THR A 157 18.60 19.14 -6.79
N PHE A 158 18.39 18.05 -7.53
CA PHE A 158 18.31 18.05 -8.99
C PHE A 158 16.86 17.83 -9.45
N GLU A 159 16.20 18.90 -9.89
CA GLU A 159 14.87 18.81 -10.51
C GLU A 159 14.93 18.19 -11.92
N GLY A 160 13.84 17.52 -12.34
CA GLY A 160 13.68 16.99 -13.71
C GLY A 160 14.61 15.84 -14.11
N SER A 161 15.30 15.22 -13.15
CA SER A 161 16.43 14.33 -13.41
C SER A 161 16.21 12.90 -12.92
N THR A 162 15.07 12.30 -13.28
CA THR A 162 14.71 10.93 -12.89
C THR A 162 15.79 9.93 -13.30
N GLY A 163 16.18 9.07 -12.35
CA GLY A 163 17.14 8.01 -12.57
C GLY A 163 18.61 8.44 -12.57
N LEU A 164 18.96 9.66 -12.17
CA LEU A 164 20.37 10.04 -12.11
C LEU A 164 21.20 9.15 -11.18
N LEU A 165 20.58 8.55 -10.16
CA LEU A 165 21.29 7.62 -9.29
C LEU A 165 21.75 6.35 -10.03
N TYR A 166 21.09 5.94 -11.14
CA TYR A 166 21.58 4.82 -11.96
C TYR A 166 23.02 5.05 -12.43
N LYS A 167 23.35 6.30 -12.81
CA LYS A 167 24.70 6.69 -13.23
C LYS A 167 25.71 6.68 -12.08
N ALA A 168 25.23 6.83 -10.85
CA ALA A 168 26.02 6.70 -9.62
C ALA A 168 26.12 5.24 -9.12
N GLY A 169 25.59 4.26 -9.89
CA GLY A 169 25.63 2.85 -9.55
C GLY A 169 24.47 2.37 -8.68
N PHE A 170 23.43 3.18 -8.49
CA PHE A 170 22.20 2.72 -7.85
C PHE A 170 21.47 1.72 -8.75
N GLN A 171 21.16 0.55 -8.22
CA GLN A 171 20.45 -0.53 -8.90
C GLN A 171 19.14 -0.77 -8.14
N PRO A 172 17.99 -0.24 -8.60
CA PRO A 172 16.72 -0.39 -7.89
C PRO A 172 16.33 -1.84 -7.64
N ASP A 173 16.65 -2.72 -8.60
CA ASP A 173 16.32 -4.16 -8.54
C ASP A 173 16.99 -4.87 -7.36
N SER A 174 18.07 -4.31 -6.81
CA SER A 174 18.79 -4.82 -5.64
C SER A 174 18.92 -3.82 -4.51
N ALA A 175 18.30 -2.64 -4.62
CA ALA A 175 18.39 -1.58 -3.64
C ALA A 175 17.59 -1.89 -2.37
N LEU A 176 16.53 -2.68 -2.50
CA LEU A 176 15.70 -3.08 -1.37
C LEU A 176 16.29 -4.33 -0.69
N PRO A 177 16.29 -4.40 0.66
CA PRO A 177 16.76 -5.57 1.40
C PRO A 177 15.72 -6.70 1.45
N VAL A 178 14.60 -6.57 0.73
CA VAL A 178 13.45 -7.48 0.74
C VAL A 178 13.06 -7.88 -0.67
N PRO A 179 12.45 -9.06 -0.88
CA PRO A 179 11.93 -9.46 -2.19
C PRO A 179 10.76 -8.58 -2.63
N THR A 180 10.49 -8.55 -3.93
CA THR A 180 9.35 -7.85 -4.54
C THR A 180 8.22 -8.83 -4.87
N LEU A 181 6.99 -8.31 -4.91
CA LEU A 181 5.76 -9.05 -5.11
C LEU A 181 5.66 -9.65 -6.52
N GLY A 182 6.15 -8.96 -7.54
CA GLY A 182 6.11 -9.43 -8.93
C GLY A 182 6.76 -10.80 -9.10
N PRO A 183 8.08 -10.94 -8.83
CA PRO A 183 8.76 -12.23 -8.86
C PRO A 183 8.14 -13.29 -7.94
N HIS A 184 7.60 -12.89 -6.79
CA HIS A 184 6.89 -13.81 -5.89
C HIS A 184 5.64 -14.42 -6.53
N LEU A 185 4.85 -13.61 -7.23
CA LEU A 185 3.67 -14.06 -7.98
C LEU A 185 4.07 -14.87 -9.23
N GLU A 186 5.07 -14.44 -9.98
CA GLU A 186 5.56 -15.14 -11.18
C GLU A 186 6.07 -16.55 -10.84
N ASN A 187 6.79 -16.70 -9.72
CA ASN A 187 7.25 -18.00 -9.24
C ASN A 187 6.10 -18.95 -8.87
N ALA A 188 4.91 -18.42 -8.60
CA ALA A 188 3.69 -19.18 -8.38
C ALA A 188 2.87 -19.42 -9.67
N GLY A 189 3.39 -19.00 -10.83
CA GLY A 189 2.70 -19.10 -12.12
C GLY A 189 1.61 -18.04 -12.33
N ILE A 190 1.66 -16.94 -11.58
CA ILE A 190 0.70 -15.83 -11.68
C ILE A 190 1.36 -14.67 -12.43
N GLU A 191 0.72 -14.23 -13.51
CA GLU A 191 1.19 -13.10 -14.31
C GLU A 191 0.91 -11.77 -13.58
N ALA A 192 1.91 -10.90 -13.51
CA ALA A 192 1.83 -9.60 -12.85
C ALA A 192 2.23 -8.48 -13.82
N HIS A 193 1.46 -7.39 -13.82
CA HIS A 193 1.71 -6.21 -14.65
C HIS A 193 1.63 -4.93 -13.82
N ALA A 194 2.47 -3.96 -14.17
CA ALA A 194 2.46 -2.59 -13.65
C ALA A 194 2.29 -1.62 -14.83
N PHE A 195 1.49 -0.55 -14.65
CA PHE A 195 1.21 0.46 -15.68
C PHE A 195 1.46 1.87 -15.15
#